data_AF-A0ABD5U748-F1
#
_entry.id   AF-A0ABD5U748-F1
#
_cell.length_a   1.000
_cell.length_b   1.000
_cell.length_c   1.000
_cell.angle_alpha   90.00
_cell.angle_beta   90.00
_cell.angle_gamma   90.00
#
_symmetry.space_group_name_H-M   'P 1'
#
loop_
_entity.id
_entity.type
_entity.pdbx_description
1 polymer ?
#
loop_
_entity_poly.entity_id
_entity_poly.type
_entity_poly.pdbx_seq_one_letter_code
_entity_poly.pdbx_strand_id
1 'polypeptide(L)'
;MVTTTTPPSTRYAVPTGAGELVRRTTAGVLVAVVALLLVRTVVALSGANLGATGANDPFALGPGIAAATVAGVGAAVVYAALVRLTDRPVRKFVAAAAVVFAVMLVPVIVFAPTLGVTAVGQAVLVVSHVVVAVPLVAFVTGAIRV
;
A
#
# COMPACT_ATOMS: atom_id res chain seq x y z
N MET A 1 29.03 -40.31 8.27
CA MET A 1 27.90 -39.60 8.89
C MET A 1 27.68 -38.33 8.08
N VAL A 2 26.72 -38.31 7.17
CA VAL A 2 26.47 -37.17 6.27
C VAL A 2 25.49 -36.23 6.96
N THR A 3 25.95 -35.08 7.42
CA THR A 3 25.12 -34.06 8.05
C THR A 3 24.40 -33.29 6.95
N THR A 4 23.18 -33.71 6.60
CA THR A 4 22.31 -32.94 5.71
C THR A 4 21.79 -31.71 6.45
N THR A 5 22.45 -30.57 6.27
CA THR A 5 21.93 -29.28 6.73
C THR A 5 20.77 -28.88 5.82
N THR A 6 19.54 -28.98 6.33
CA THR A 6 18.35 -28.44 5.65
C THR A 6 18.59 -26.94 5.41
N PRO A 7 18.58 -26.46 4.16
CA PRO A 7 18.77 -25.04 3.90
C PRO A 7 17.65 -24.23 4.57
N PRO A 8 17.95 -23.06 5.13
CA PRO A 8 16.95 -22.24 5.80
C PRO A 8 15.85 -21.86 4.80
N SER A 9 14.61 -22.26 5.10
CA SER A 9 13.44 -21.86 4.32
C SER A 9 13.28 -20.35 4.38
N THR A 10 13.54 -19.65 3.28
CA THR A 10 13.17 -18.23 3.15
C THR A 10 11.65 -18.13 3.29
N ARG A 11 11.18 -17.45 4.35
CA ARG A 11 9.73 -17.32 4.66
C ARG A 11 8.92 -16.59 3.58
N TYR A 12 9.57 -15.97 2.61
CA TYR A 12 8.95 -15.21 1.52
C TYR A 12 9.34 -15.79 0.16
N ALA A 13 8.34 -16.16 -0.64
CA ALA A 13 8.55 -16.68 -1.98
C ALA A 13 8.86 -15.51 -2.93
N VAL A 14 10.12 -15.41 -3.36
CA VAL A 14 10.52 -14.49 -4.44
C VAL A 14 9.73 -14.88 -5.71
N PRO A 15 9.16 -13.91 -6.46
CA PRO A 15 8.44 -14.22 -7.68
C PRO A 15 9.34 -14.96 -8.68
N THR A 16 8.82 -16.04 -9.24
CA THR A 16 9.51 -16.89 -10.22
C THR A 16 9.51 -16.28 -11.63
N GLY A 17 8.67 -15.27 -11.87
CA GLY A 17 8.60 -14.55 -13.14
C GLY A 17 7.68 -13.33 -13.10
N ALA A 18 7.66 -12.57 -14.20
CA ALA A 18 6.88 -11.33 -14.32
C ALA A 18 5.37 -11.56 -14.17
N GLY A 19 4.82 -12.64 -14.71
CA GLY A 19 3.39 -12.94 -14.61
C GLY A 19 2.92 -13.18 -13.17
N GLU A 20 3.77 -13.78 -12.33
CA GLU A 20 3.47 -13.97 -10.91
C GLU A 20 3.48 -12.63 -10.16
N LEU A 21 4.45 -11.76 -10.43
CA LEU A 21 4.50 -10.43 -9.84
C LEU A 21 3.29 -9.58 -10.26
N VAL A 22 2.87 -9.67 -11.53
CA VAL A 22 1.64 -9.02 -12.03
C VAL A 22 0.42 -9.54 -11.28
N ARG A 23 0.22 -10.85 -11.18
CA ARG A 23 -0.92 -11.44 -10.45
C ARG A 23 -0.98 -10.96 -9.00
N ARG A 24 0.15 -11.01 -8.29
CA ARG A 24 0.27 -10.53 -6.91
C ARG A 24 -0.06 -9.05 -6.80
N THR A 25 0.51 -8.22 -7.67
CA THR A 25 0.27 -6.76 -7.67
C THR A 25 -1.20 -6.44 -7.93
N THR A 26 -1.81 -7.08 -8.93
CA THR A 26 -3.23 -6.92 -9.24
C THR A 26 -4.11 -7.31 -8.05
N ALA A 27 -3.84 -8.45 -7.39
CA ALA A 27 -4.56 -8.84 -6.20
C ALA A 27 -4.42 -7.81 -5.06
N GLY A 28 -3.21 -7.31 -4.83
CA GLY A 28 -2.96 -6.27 -3.84
C GLY A 28 -3.72 -4.97 -4.12
N VAL A 29 -3.74 -4.52 -5.39
CA VAL A 29 -4.50 -3.33 -5.82
C VAL A 29 -6.00 -3.56 -5.63
N LEU A 30 -6.54 -4.71 -6.02
CA LEU A 30 -7.96 -5.02 -5.85
C LEU A 30 -8.36 -5.03 -4.37
N VAL A 31 -7.56 -5.64 -3.50
CA VAL A 31 -7.81 -5.64 -2.05
C VAL A 31 -7.74 -4.22 -1.49
N ALA A 32 -6.76 -3.41 -1.90
CA ALA A 32 -6.66 -2.00 -1.51
C ALA A 32 -7.89 -1.18 -1.94
N VAL A 33 -8.38 -1.38 -3.17
CA VAL A 33 -9.59 -0.71 -3.68
C VAL A 33 -10.81 -1.12 -2.86
N VAL A 34 -11.00 -2.40 -2.59
CA VAL A 34 -12.11 -2.89 -1.75
C VAL A 34 -12.01 -2.28 -0.34
N ALA A 35 -10.81 -2.23 0.24
CA ALA A 35 -10.61 -1.63 1.56
C ALA A 35 -10.91 -0.11 1.57
N LEU A 36 -10.55 0.63 0.51
CA LEU A 36 -10.93 2.04 0.37
C LEU A 36 -12.44 2.23 0.31
N LEU A 37 -13.14 1.38 -0.44
CA LEU A 37 -14.60 1.40 -0.52
C LEU A 37 -15.25 1.13 0.86
N LEU A 38 -14.67 0.21 1.64
CA LEU A 38 -15.11 -0.06 3.00
C LEU A 38 -14.88 1.15 3.92
N VAL A 39 -13.70 1.79 3.88
CA VAL A 39 -13.43 3.02 4.64
C VAL A 39 -14.44 4.11 4.29
N ARG A 40 -14.72 4.33 3.01
CA ARG A 40 -15.71 5.32 2.56
C ARG A 40 -17.12 4.99 3.06
N THR A 41 -17.49 3.71 3.04
CA THR A 41 -18.80 3.25 3.54
C THR A 41 -18.94 3.50 5.03
N VAL A 42 -17.91 3.17 5.83
CA VAL A 42 -17.90 3.42 7.28
C VAL A 42 -18.01 4.92 7.58
N VAL A 43 -17.25 5.76 6.89
CA VAL A 43 -17.33 7.23 7.03
C VAL A 43 -18.76 7.71 6.74
N ALA A 44 -19.35 7.29 5.63
CA ALA A 44 -20.69 7.70 5.24
C ALA A 44 -21.75 7.29 6.29
N LEU A 45 -21.66 6.06 6.82
CA LEU A 45 -22.57 5.55 7.84
C LEU A 45 -22.38 6.24 9.21
N SER A 46 -21.16 6.65 9.54
CA SER A 46 -20.85 7.32 10.80
C SER A 46 -21.31 8.77 10.86
N GLY A 47 -21.61 9.39 9.71
CA GLY A 47 -21.88 10.83 9.62
C GLY A 47 -20.68 11.70 10.01
N ALA A 48 -19.46 11.15 10.00
CA ALA A 48 -18.26 11.86 10.41
C ALA A 48 -18.00 13.08 9.53
N ASN A 49 -17.84 14.25 10.16
CA ASN A 49 -17.42 15.45 9.45
C ASN A 49 -15.92 15.41 9.17
N LEU A 50 -15.57 15.08 7.94
CA LEU A 50 -14.19 15.03 7.48
C LEU A 50 -13.63 16.41 7.06
N GLY A 51 -14.50 17.42 6.94
CA GLY A 51 -14.16 18.72 6.39
C GLY A 51 -14.24 18.74 4.87
N ALA A 52 -13.24 19.36 4.22
CA ALA A 52 -13.09 19.55 2.78
C ALA A 52 -14.03 18.75 1.86
N THR A 53 -14.91 19.45 1.13
CA THR A 53 -15.88 18.86 0.19
C THR A 53 -15.80 19.50 -1.20
N GLY A 54 -16.40 18.88 -2.21
CA GLY A 54 -16.55 19.44 -3.56
C GLY A 54 -15.40 19.06 -4.49
N ALA A 55 -15.00 19.96 -5.39
CA ALA A 55 -14.01 19.67 -6.43
C ALA A 55 -12.62 19.29 -5.90
N ASN A 56 -12.30 19.71 -4.66
CA ASN A 56 -11.05 19.39 -3.98
C ASN A 56 -11.24 18.37 -2.84
N ASP A 57 -12.28 17.53 -2.88
CA ASP A 57 -12.52 16.49 -1.88
C ASP A 57 -11.36 15.47 -1.88
N PRO A 58 -10.51 15.44 -0.83
CA PRO A 58 -9.38 14.51 -0.76
C PRO A 58 -9.82 13.06 -0.50
N PHE A 59 -11.11 12.84 -0.23
CA PHE A 59 -11.74 11.53 -0.02
C PHE A 59 -12.48 11.03 -1.26
N ALA A 60 -12.33 11.70 -2.41
CA ALA A 60 -12.93 11.28 -3.67
C ALA A 60 -12.38 9.91 -4.12
N LEU A 61 -13.28 9.01 -4.51
CA LEU A 61 -12.92 7.63 -4.88
C LEU A 61 -12.05 7.56 -6.14
N GLY A 62 -12.31 8.41 -7.14
CA GLY A 62 -11.56 8.42 -8.40
C GLY A 62 -10.05 8.60 -8.19
N PRO A 63 -9.62 9.71 -7.56
CA PRO A 63 -8.22 9.92 -7.19
C PRO A 63 -7.64 8.81 -6.31
N GLY A 64 -8.41 8.27 -5.34
CA GLY A 64 -7.95 7.19 -4.48
C GLY A 64 -7.63 5.89 -5.22
N ILE A 65 -8.51 5.48 -6.15
CA ILE A 65 -8.31 4.28 -6.98
C ILE A 65 -7.14 4.48 -7.95
N ALA A 66 -7.03 5.66 -8.55
CA ALA A 66 -5.90 6.00 -9.43
C ALA A 66 -4.57 5.94 -8.65
N ALA A 67 -4.53 6.53 -7.45
CA ALA A 67 -3.36 6.51 -6.58
C ALA A 67 -2.96 5.08 -6.18
N ALA A 68 -3.93 4.24 -5.78
CA ALA A 68 -3.67 2.84 -5.43
C ALA A 68 -3.08 2.06 -6.62
N THR A 69 -3.57 2.32 -7.83
CA THR A 69 -3.08 1.68 -9.06
C THR A 69 -1.64 2.11 -9.37
N VAL A 70 -1.37 3.41 -9.38
CA VAL A 70 -0.02 3.95 -9.62
C VAL A 70 0.97 3.46 -8.55
N ALA A 71 0.55 3.45 -7.28
CA ALA A 71 1.34 2.92 -6.18
C ALA A 71 1.65 1.44 -6.36
N GLY A 72 0.68 0.63 -6.80
CA GLY A 72 0.88 -0.80 -7.09
C GLY A 72 1.91 -1.03 -8.19
N VAL A 73 1.81 -0.30 -9.30
CA VAL A 73 2.79 -0.37 -10.40
C VAL A 73 4.19 0.03 -9.91
N GLY A 74 4.30 1.15 -9.20
CA GLY A 74 5.57 1.61 -8.63
C GLY A 74 6.18 0.60 -7.65
N ALA A 75 5.35 0.03 -6.77
CA ALA A 75 5.76 -1.01 -5.83
C ALA A 75 6.31 -2.25 -6.56
N ALA A 76 5.63 -2.72 -7.61
CA ALA A 76 6.08 -3.86 -8.40
C ALA A 76 7.43 -3.58 -9.08
N VAL A 77 7.60 -2.40 -9.67
CA VAL A 77 8.86 -1.99 -10.33
C VAL A 77 10.01 -1.93 -9.33
N VAL A 78 9.80 -1.26 -8.19
CA VAL A 78 10.82 -1.15 -7.13
C VAL A 78 11.19 -2.52 -6.58
N TYR A 79 10.19 -3.38 -6.34
CA TYR A 79 10.45 -4.73 -5.86
C TYR A 79 11.22 -5.58 -6.88
N ALA A 80 10.84 -5.52 -8.15
CA ALA A 80 11.55 -6.22 -9.22
C ALA A 80 13.00 -5.76 -9.34
N ALA A 81 13.27 -4.46 -9.20
CA ALA A 81 14.64 -3.92 -9.17
C ALA A 81 15.42 -4.46 -7.97
N LEU A 82 14.83 -4.47 -6.77
CA LEU A 82 15.48 -4.98 -5.56
C LEU A 82 15.79 -6.48 -5.63
N VAL A 83 14.93 -7.28 -6.27
CA VAL A 83 15.19 -8.71 -6.53
C VAL A 83 16.41 -8.89 -7.43
N ARG A 84 16.66 -7.98 -8.36
CA ARG A 84 17.84 -8.03 -9.26
C ARG A 84 19.12 -7.50 -8.62
N LEU A 85 19.00 -6.53 -7.71
CA LEU A 85 20.14 -5.73 -7.24
C LEU A 85 20.60 -6.08 -5.82
N THR A 86 19.87 -6.94 -5.11
CA THR A 86 20.12 -7.15 -3.66
C THR A 86 19.85 -8.57 -3.19
N ASP A 87 20.64 -9.04 -2.22
CA ASP A 87 20.45 -10.37 -1.62
C ASP A 87 19.27 -10.43 -0.62
N ARG A 88 18.72 -9.29 -0.23
CA ARG A 88 17.64 -9.17 0.77
C ARG A 88 16.49 -8.29 0.26
N PRO A 89 15.84 -8.66 -0.85
CA PRO A 89 14.88 -7.79 -1.53
C PRO A 89 13.68 -7.43 -0.66
N VAL A 90 13.10 -8.40 0.06
CA VAL A 90 11.93 -8.18 0.92
C VAL A 90 12.23 -7.18 2.04
N ARG A 91 13.34 -7.36 2.77
CA ARG A 91 13.70 -6.45 3.87
C ARG A 91 13.92 -5.02 3.38
N LYS A 92 14.64 -4.86 2.26
CA LYS A 92 14.91 -3.53 1.67
C LYS A 92 13.63 -2.90 1.12
N PHE A 93 12.76 -3.69 0.51
CA PHE A 93 11.47 -3.22 0.00
C PHE A 93 10.55 -2.74 1.11
N VAL A 94 10.39 -3.53 2.19
CA VAL A 94 9.56 -3.13 3.34
C VAL A 94 10.11 -1.85 3.99
N ALA A 95 11.44 -1.73 4.12
CA ALA A 95 12.06 -0.50 4.62
C ALA A 95 11.77 0.70 3.69
N ALA A 96 11.94 0.52 2.37
CA ALA A 96 11.63 1.57 1.40
C ALA A 96 10.15 1.96 1.42
N ALA A 97 9.24 0.99 1.49
CA ALA A 97 7.80 1.21 1.60
C ALA A 97 7.43 1.96 2.88
N ALA A 98 8.07 1.64 4.02
CA ALA A 98 7.86 2.37 5.27
C ALA A 98 8.34 3.82 5.18
N VAL A 99 9.47 4.08 4.51
CA VAL A 99 9.96 5.45 4.26
C VAL A 99 9.00 6.20 3.34
N VAL A 100 8.57 5.61 2.22
CA VAL A 100 7.60 6.23 1.31
C VAL A 100 6.28 6.52 2.02
N PHE A 101 5.81 5.58 2.86
CA PHE A 101 4.62 5.78 3.69
C PHE A 101 4.79 6.98 4.64
N ALA A 102 5.92 7.08 5.34
CA ALA A 102 6.17 8.22 6.23
C ALA A 102 6.22 9.55 5.46
N VAL A 103 6.86 9.58 4.29
CA VAL A 103 6.97 10.79 3.45
C VAL A 103 5.61 11.22 2.91
N MET A 104 4.77 10.29 2.45
CA MET A 104 3.44 10.64 1.92
C MET A 104 2.45 11.11 3.00
N LEU A 105 2.76 10.93 4.29
CA LEU A 105 1.98 11.55 5.36
C LEU A 105 2.30 13.03 5.56
N VAL A 106 3.41 13.55 5.03
CA VAL A 106 3.76 14.97 5.17
C VAL A 106 2.66 15.87 4.60
N PRO A 107 2.13 15.64 3.38
CA PRO A 107 0.99 16.40 2.89
C PRO A 107 -0.28 16.29 3.74
N VAL A 108 -0.53 15.14 4.37
CA VAL A 108 -1.70 14.94 5.24
C VAL A 108 -1.59 15.82 6.48
N ILE A 109 -0.40 15.95 7.05
CA ILE A 109 -0.18 16.69 8.30
C ILE A 109 -0.01 18.19 8.03
N VAL A 110 0.64 18.56 6.91
CA VAL A 110 1.05 19.94 6.63
C VAL A 110 0.06 20.67 5.72
N PHE A 111 -0.53 20.00 4.72
CA PHE A 111 -1.39 20.64 3.72
C PHE A 111 -2.89 20.35 3.90
N ALA A 112 -3.29 19.15 4.35
CA ALA A 112 -4.72 18.86 4.54
C ALA A 112 -5.46 19.87 5.47
N PRO A 113 -4.85 20.38 6.56
CA PRO A 113 -5.51 21.40 7.39
C PRO A 113 -5.83 22.69 6.64
N THR A 114 -4.96 23.11 5.70
CA THR A 114 -5.17 24.34 4.92
C THR A 114 -6.32 24.22 3.91
N LEU A 115 -6.72 22.97 3.60
CA LEU A 115 -7.88 22.65 2.78
C LEU A 115 -9.17 22.50 3.60
N GLY A 116 -9.12 22.75 4.92
CA GLY A 116 -10.27 22.61 5.81
C GLY A 116 -10.57 21.17 6.21
N VAL A 117 -9.59 20.25 6.10
CA VAL A 117 -9.74 18.87 6.59
C VAL A 117 -9.65 18.84 8.11
N THR A 118 -10.64 18.24 8.76
CA THR A 118 -10.69 18.13 10.23
C THR A 118 -9.63 17.16 10.76
N ALA A 119 -9.40 17.14 12.08
CA ALA A 119 -8.54 16.12 12.69
C ALA A 119 -9.04 14.69 12.42
N VAL A 120 -10.36 14.49 12.44
CA VAL A 120 -11.01 13.22 12.06
C VAL A 120 -10.75 12.91 10.58
N GLY A 121 -10.89 13.90 9.69
CA GLY A 121 -10.55 13.78 8.28
C GLY A 121 -9.10 13.36 8.06
N GLN A 122 -8.14 13.96 8.77
CA GLN A 122 -6.74 13.57 8.70
C GLN A 122 -6.51 12.14 9.16
N ALA A 123 -7.14 11.71 10.27
CA ALA A 123 -7.08 10.32 10.71
C ALA A 123 -7.62 9.36 9.64
N VAL A 124 -8.74 9.70 9.00
CA VAL A 124 -9.30 8.92 7.88
C VAL A 124 -8.36 8.90 6.68
N LEU A 125 -7.67 10.00 6.37
CA LEU A 125 -6.65 10.02 5.31
C LEU A 125 -5.50 9.09 5.66
N VAL A 126 -4.98 9.10 6.89
CA VAL A 126 -3.94 8.17 7.33
C VAL A 126 -4.41 6.72 7.19
N VAL A 127 -5.62 6.41 7.66
CA VAL A 127 -6.21 5.07 7.50
C VAL A 127 -6.31 4.68 6.02
N SER A 128 -6.74 5.59 5.16
CA SER A 128 -6.84 5.38 3.71
C SER A 128 -5.47 5.03 3.10
N HIS A 129 -4.41 5.71 3.53
CA HIS A 129 -3.04 5.38 3.12
C HIS A 129 -2.61 3.99 3.62
N VAL A 130 -2.94 3.64 4.87
CA VAL A 130 -2.59 2.33 5.45
C VAL A 130 -3.28 1.19 4.71
N VAL A 131 -4.59 1.31 4.47
CA VAL A 131 -5.36 0.25 3.79
C VAL A 131 -4.97 0.08 2.32
N VAL A 132 -4.29 1.05 1.71
CA VAL A 132 -3.66 0.90 0.40
C VAL A 132 -2.27 0.29 0.51
N ALA A 133 -1.42 0.83 1.39
CA ALA A 133 -0.03 0.43 1.49
C ALA A 133 0.13 -1.03 1.97
N VAL A 134 -0.66 -1.45 2.97
CA VAL A 134 -0.51 -2.78 3.59
C VAL A 134 -0.80 -3.91 2.60
N PRO A 135 -1.94 -3.95 1.88
CA PRO A 135 -2.17 -4.96 0.86
C PRO A 135 -1.11 -4.95 -0.23
N LEU A 136 -0.73 -3.78 -0.75
CA LEU A 136 0.30 -3.70 -1.79
C LEU A 136 1.62 -4.33 -1.33
N VAL A 137 2.10 -3.99 -0.12
CA VAL A 137 3.33 -4.56 0.42
C VAL A 137 3.19 -6.06 0.66
N ALA A 138 2.08 -6.50 1.25
CA ALA A 138 1.87 -7.91 1.60
C ALA A 138 1.78 -8.80 0.36
N PHE A 139 1.06 -8.38 -0.68
CA PHE A 139 0.92 -9.16 -1.90
C PHE A 139 2.19 -9.12 -2.76
N VAL A 140 2.80 -7.95 -2.98
CA VAL A 140 4.02 -7.81 -3.80
C VAL A 140 5.17 -8.65 -3.23
N THR A 141 5.35 -8.64 -1.90
CA THR A 141 6.39 -9.44 -1.23
C THR A 141 6.05 -10.94 -1.14
N GLY A 142 4.83 -11.35 -1.49
CA GLY A 142 4.36 -12.73 -1.36
C GLY A 142 4.09 -13.16 0.08
N ALA A 143 3.87 -12.20 1.00
CA ALA A 143 3.40 -12.49 2.34
C ALA A 143 1.99 -13.10 2.34
N ILE A 144 1.18 -12.76 1.34
CA ILE A 144 -0.13 -13.37 1.04
C ILE A 144 -0.02 -14.11 -0.30
N ARG A 145 -0.55 -15.34 -0.35
CA ARG A 145 -0.55 -16.18 -1.55
C ARG A 145 -1.82 -15.94 -2.39
N VAL A 146 -1.65 -15.99 -3.71
CA VAL A 146 -2.69 -15.86 -4.74
C VAL A 146 -2.36 -16.78 -5.90
#